data_AF-G7EKH1-F1
#
_entry.id   AF-G7EKH1-F1
#
_cell.length_a   1.000
_cell.length_b   1.000
_cell.length_c   1.000
_cell.angle_alpha   90.00
_cell.angle_beta   90.00
_cell.angle_gamma   90.00
#
_symmetry.space_group_name_H-M   'P 1'
#
loop_
_entity.id
_entity.type
_entity.pdbx_description
1 polymer ?
#
loop_
_entity_poly.entity_id
_entity_poly.type
_entity_poly.pdbx_seq_one_letter_code
_entity_poly.pdbx_strand_id
1 'polypeptide(L)'
;MRNLLTILLCSTLISCASTQKDQNTDPTVYQLDQVDAPTKWIIHISPIYPKKAAEEKLEGWIKMSAVITENGKVTEIQVLDSQPKGVFEKEAKRAFGKWVYKPALLNGKTVKVYREETLEFKI
;
A
#
# COMPACT_ATOMS: atom_id res chain seq x y z
N MET A 1 -69.17 1.93 2.67
CA MET A 1 -68.90 1.97 1.22
C MET A 1 -67.38 2.11 1.07
N ARG A 2 -66.54 1.09 1.20
CA ARG A 2 -66.24 -0.09 0.35
C ARG A 2 -65.96 0.27 -1.12
N ASN A 3 -64.74 -0.07 -1.55
CA ASN A 3 -64.15 -0.12 -2.91
C ASN A 3 -63.55 1.21 -3.42
N LEU A 4 -62.39 1.29 -4.10
CA LEU A 4 -61.53 0.31 -4.78
C LEU A 4 -60.18 1.00 -5.17
N LEU A 5 -59.10 0.20 -5.33
CA LEU A 5 -58.05 0.32 -6.36
C LEU A 5 -57.07 1.53 -6.39
N THR A 6 -55.78 1.29 -6.08
CA THR A 6 -54.57 1.68 -6.88
C THR A 6 -53.30 1.25 -6.11
N ILE A 7 -52.69 0.12 -6.46
CA ILE A 7 -51.51 -0.07 -7.35
C ILE A 7 -50.19 0.40 -6.73
N LEU A 8 -49.29 -0.59 -6.56
CA LEU A 8 -47.86 -0.51 -6.27
C LEU A 8 -47.16 0.74 -6.83
N LEU A 9 -46.42 1.45 -5.98
CA LEU A 9 -45.22 2.17 -6.37
C LEU A 9 -44.15 1.94 -5.30
N CYS A 10 -43.35 0.91 -5.54
CA CYS A 10 -42.07 0.68 -4.87
C CYS A 10 -41.11 1.80 -5.32
N SER A 11 -41.09 2.92 -4.60
CA SER A 11 -40.10 3.97 -4.80
C SER A 11 -39.01 3.84 -3.74
N THR A 12 -38.36 2.68 -3.68
CA THR A 12 -37.01 2.57 -3.11
C THR A 12 -36.02 3.11 -4.12
N LEU A 13 -35.95 4.44 -4.24
CA LEU A 13 -34.76 5.08 -4.75
C LEU A 13 -33.89 5.44 -3.55
N ILE A 14 -33.33 4.39 -2.92
CA ILE A 14 -32.09 4.53 -2.16
C ILE A 14 -31.05 4.86 -3.22
N SER A 15 -30.94 6.15 -3.54
CA SER A 15 -29.78 6.66 -4.24
C SER A 15 -28.64 6.57 -3.24
N CYS A 16 -28.00 5.40 -3.17
CA CYS A 16 -26.59 5.36 -2.80
C CYS A 16 -25.85 6.01 -3.97
N ALA A 17 -25.94 7.34 -4.05
CA ALA A 17 -24.90 8.12 -4.68
C ALA A 17 -23.66 7.84 -3.85
N SER A 18 -22.83 6.91 -4.31
CA SER A 18 -21.48 6.75 -3.80
C SER A 18 -20.80 8.09 -4.00
N THR A 19 -20.75 8.89 -2.93
CA THR A 19 -20.01 10.14 -2.87
C THR A 19 -18.59 9.83 -3.29
N GLN A 20 -18.28 10.15 -4.55
CA GLN A 20 -16.96 10.11 -5.10
C GLN A 20 -16.14 11.14 -4.32
N LYS A 21 -15.14 10.65 -3.59
CA LYS A 21 -14.23 11.47 -2.79
C LYS A 21 -13.52 12.45 -3.73
N ASP A 22 -13.81 13.72 -3.50
CA ASP A 22 -13.40 14.86 -4.32
C ASP A 22 -11.89 15.01 -4.49
N GLN A 23 -11.56 15.61 -5.64
CA GLN A 23 -10.25 15.94 -6.19
C GLN A 23 -9.46 16.86 -5.24
N ASN A 24 -8.25 16.46 -4.85
CA ASN A 24 -7.28 17.33 -4.17
C ASN A 24 -6.03 17.50 -5.04
N THR A 25 -5.60 18.75 -5.23
CA THR A 25 -4.40 19.15 -5.99
C THR A 25 -3.14 18.68 -5.24
N ASP A 26 -2.73 17.43 -5.48
CA ASP A 26 -1.77 16.66 -4.67
C ASP A 26 -1.07 15.65 -5.60
N PRO A 27 0.26 15.42 -5.58
CA PRO A 27 0.91 14.37 -6.38
C PRO A 27 0.20 13.04 -6.17
N THR A 28 -0.70 12.67 -7.08
CA THR A 28 -1.65 11.59 -6.86
C THR A 28 -0.91 10.27 -6.69
N VAL A 29 -0.87 9.77 -5.45
CA VAL A 29 -0.37 8.44 -5.13
C VAL A 29 -1.54 7.47 -5.27
N TYR A 30 -1.47 6.61 -6.27
CA TYR A 30 -2.51 5.63 -6.56
C TYR A 30 -2.34 4.37 -5.71
N GLN A 31 -3.45 3.70 -5.44
CA GLN A 31 -3.44 2.34 -4.93
C GLN A 31 -3.23 1.35 -6.09
N LEU A 32 -2.91 0.12 -5.76
CA LEU A 32 -2.43 -0.88 -6.72
C LEU A 32 -3.54 -1.52 -7.54
N ASP A 33 -4.74 -1.49 -7.01
CA ASP A 33 -5.99 -1.87 -7.66
C ASP A 33 -6.49 -0.79 -8.62
N GLN A 34 -5.95 0.43 -8.55
CA GLN A 34 -6.33 1.55 -9.41
C GLN A 34 -5.49 1.68 -10.69
N VAL A 35 -4.46 0.84 -10.87
CA VAL A 35 -3.51 0.95 -11.99
C VAL A 35 -3.65 -0.22 -12.97
N ASP A 36 -3.41 0.03 -14.24
CA ASP A 36 -3.51 -0.99 -15.30
C ASP A 36 -2.38 -2.01 -15.21
N ALA A 37 -1.18 -1.54 -14.87
CA ALA A 37 -0.01 -2.38 -14.67
C ALA A 37 0.58 -2.12 -13.27
N PRO A 38 0.47 -3.09 -12.34
CA PRO A 38 1.00 -2.94 -11.00
C PRO A 38 2.53 -2.94 -11.01
N THR A 39 3.10 -2.20 -10.06
CA THR A 39 4.55 -2.17 -9.86
C THR A 39 5.06 -3.49 -9.28
N LYS A 40 6.24 -3.95 -9.72
CA LYS A 40 6.97 -5.11 -9.20
C LYS A 40 8.43 -4.72 -9.02
N TRP A 41 9.08 -5.18 -7.94
CA TRP A 41 10.51 -4.94 -7.77
C TRP A 41 11.32 -5.59 -8.91
N ILE A 42 12.35 -4.88 -9.36
CA ILE A 42 13.35 -5.35 -10.33
C ILE A 42 14.65 -5.68 -9.58
N ILE A 43 15.01 -4.83 -8.62
CA ILE A 43 16.18 -5.00 -7.77
C ILE A 43 15.71 -4.86 -6.33
N HIS A 44 16.03 -5.85 -5.50
CA HIS A 44 15.83 -5.76 -4.06
C HIS A 44 17.10 -6.19 -3.35
N ILE A 45 17.30 -5.66 -2.15
CA ILE A 45 18.37 -6.08 -1.27
C ILE A 45 17.76 -6.57 0.04
N SER A 46 18.28 -7.67 0.55
CA SER A 46 17.88 -8.15 1.87
C SER A 46 18.40 -7.20 2.94
N PRO A 47 17.64 -6.97 4.02
CA PRO A 47 18.11 -6.21 5.15
C PRO A 47 19.26 -6.92 5.85
N ILE A 48 20.19 -6.13 6.39
CA ILE A 48 21.27 -6.64 7.22
C ILE A 48 20.66 -7.04 8.57
N TYR A 49 20.99 -8.23 9.05
CA TYR A 49 20.55 -8.66 10.37
C TYR A 49 21.28 -7.83 11.47
N PRO A 50 20.57 -7.21 12.42
CA PRO A 50 21.20 -6.51 13.53
C PRO A 50 22.07 -7.47 14.35
N LYS A 51 23.36 -7.15 14.55
CA LYS A 51 24.32 -8.01 15.24
C LYS A 51 23.81 -8.48 16.61
N LYS A 52 23.30 -7.56 17.42
CA LYS A 52 22.75 -7.87 18.75
C LYS A 52 21.57 -8.85 18.67
N ALA A 53 20.67 -8.66 17.70
CA ALA A 53 19.54 -9.55 17.50
C ALA A 53 19.98 -10.96 17.07
N ALA A 54 21.03 -11.07 16.24
CA ALA A 54 21.59 -12.36 15.85
C ALA A 54 22.25 -13.09 17.04
N GLU A 55 23.00 -12.37 17.88
CA GLU A 55 23.61 -12.91 19.10
C GLU A 55 22.55 -13.42 20.09
N GLU A 56 21.46 -12.69 20.23
CA GLU A 56 20.32 -13.02 21.10
C GLU A 56 19.31 -13.99 20.46
N LYS A 57 19.56 -14.43 19.21
CA LYS A 57 18.66 -15.27 18.40
C LYS A 57 17.22 -14.74 18.31
N LEU A 58 17.06 -13.42 18.30
CA LEU A 58 15.76 -12.77 18.15
C LEU A 58 15.36 -12.86 16.69
N GLU A 59 14.18 -13.42 16.43
CA GLU A 59 13.52 -13.41 15.12
C GLU A 59 12.34 -12.44 15.12
N GLY A 60 11.81 -12.13 13.94
CA GLY A 60 10.66 -11.27 13.85
C GLY A 60 10.29 -10.84 12.44
N TRP A 61 9.51 -9.78 12.37
CA TRP A 61 9.05 -9.22 11.12
C TRP A 61 8.79 -7.72 11.25
N ILE A 62 8.73 -7.07 10.10
CA ILE A 62 8.36 -5.67 10.00
C ILE A 62 7.49 -5.43 8.77
N LYS A 63 6.37 -4.75 8.97
CA LYS A 63 5.49 -4.27 7.92
C LYS A 63 5.73 -2.78 7.72
N MET A 64 6.04 -2.38 6.49
CA MET A 64 6.30 -1.00 6.10
C MET A 64 5.41 -0.59 4.96
N SER A 65 5.12 0.70 4.87
CA SER A 65 4.57 1.33 3.68
C SER A 65 5.59 2.23 3.01
N ALA A 66 5.41 2.47 1.72
CA ALA A 66 6.18 3.43 0.94
C ALA A 66 5.40 3.90 -0.28
N VAL A 67 5.90 4.96 -0.89
CA VAL A 67 5.47 5.44 -2.21
C VAL A 67 6.51 5.03 -3.24
N ILE A 68 6.09 4.31 -4.28
CA ILE A 68 6.91 4.05 -5.46
C ILE A 68 6.69 5.20 -6.44
N THR A 69 7.77 5.87 -6.80
CA THR A 69 7.75 6.99 -7.75
C THR A 69 7.56 6.53 -9.20
N GLU A 70 7.27 7.48 -10.10
CA GLU A 70 7.17 7.28 -11.55
C GLU A 70 8.46 6.73 -12.18
N ASN A 71 9.60 6.90 -11.50
CA ASN A 71 10.91 6.37 -11.89
C ASN A 71 11.27 5.05 -11.18
N GLY A 72 10.34 4.48 -10.40
CA GLY A 72 10.54 3.20 -9.74
C GLY A 72 11.34 3.27 -8.43
N LYS A 73 11.67 4.47 -7.94
CA LYS A 73 12.34 4.65 -6.65
C LYS A 73 11.35 4.58 -5.49
N VAL A 74 11.78 4.00 -4.38
CA VAL A 74 11.03 3.96 -3.11
C VAL A 74 11.25 5.25 -2.33
N THR A 75 10.17 5.90 -1.91
CA THR A 75 10.16 7.13 -1.09
C THR A 75 9.14 7.03 0.04
N GLU A 76 9.18 7.97 0.99
CA GLU A 76 8.15 8.11 2.05
C GLU A 76 7.92 6.83 2.87
N ILE A 77 9.01 6.16 3.27
CA ILE A 77 8.93 4.89 3.99
C ILE A 77 8.43 5.11 5.42
N GLN A 78 7.37 4.42 5.81
CA GLN A 78 6.82 4.41 7.16
C GLN A 78 6.72 2.98 7.70
N VAL A 79 6.91 2.81 9.01
CA VAL A 79 6.66 1.50 9.65
C VAL A 79 5.20 1.49 10.03
N LEU A 80 4.48 0.47 9.55
CA LEU A 80 3.09 0.24 9.92
C LEU A 80 3.01 -0.59 11.18
N ASP A 81 3.80 -1.67 11.26
CA ASP A 81 3.88 -2.52 12.44
C ASP A 81 5.20 -3.31 12.45
N SER A 82 5.59 -3.80 13.62
CA SER A 82 6.80 -4.59 13.79
C SER A 82 6.77 -5.45 15.05
N GLN A 83 7.42 -6.60 14.98
CA GLN A 83 7.65 -7.46 16.12
C GLN A 83 9.03 -8.10 16.03
N PRO A 84 9.89 -7.98 17.05
CA PRO A 84 9.82 -7.07 18.19
C PRO A 84 10.06 -5.60 17.78
N LYS A 85 9.45 -4.68 18.53
CA LYS A 85 9.60 -3.23 18.30
C LYS A 85 11.01 -2.75 18.63
N GLY A 86 11.57 -1.90 17.78
CA GLY A 86 12.85 -1.24 17.97
C GLY A 86 14.08 -2.07 17.61
N VAL A 87 13.92 -3.25 17.03
CA VAL A 87 15.02 -4.17 16.71
C VAL A 87 15.39 -4.13 15.22
N PHE A 88 14.39 -4.27 14.33
CA PHE A 88 14.63 -4.49 12.90
C PHE A 88 14.35 -3.26 12.01
N GLU A 89 13.70 -2.23 12.54
CA GLU A 89 13.16 -1.10 11.80
C GLU A 89 14.22 -0.33 11.03
N LYS A 90 15.38 -0.10 11.65
CA LYS A 90 16.46 0.67 11.03
C LYS A 90 16.99 -0.04 9.79
N GLU A 91 17.31 -1.33 9.90
CA GLU A 91 17.92 -2.09 8.81
C GLU A 91 16.91 -2.42 7.72
N ALA A 92 15.65 -2.66 8.10
CA ALA A 92 14.55 -2.84 7.16
C ALA A 92 14.30 -1.58 6.31
N LYS A 93 14.19 -0.39 6.93
CA LYS A 93 14.04 0.87 6.20
C LYS A 93 15.20 1.13 5.25
N ARG A 94 16.43 0.89 5.72
CA ARG A 94 17.65 1.07 4.92
C ARG A 94 17.67 0.14 3.71
N ALA A 95 17.20 -1.09 3.87
CA ALA A 95 17.11 -2.05 2.78
C ALA A 95 16.03 -1.66 1.78
N PHE A 96 14.82 -1.44 2.28
CA PHE A 96 13.65 -1.16 1.45
C PHE A 96 13.81 0.13 0.64
N GLY A 97 14.43 1.17 1.20
CA GLY A 97 14.73 2.42 0.46
C GLY A 97 15.74 2.28 -0.67
N LYS A 98 16.44 1.15 -0.78
CA LYS A 98 17.35 0.84 -1.90
C LYS A 98 16.72 -0.07 -2.94
N TRP A 99 15.49 -0.51 -2.74
CA TRP A 99 14.79 -1.31 -3.75
C TRP A 99 14.47 -0.44 -4.96
N VAL A 100 14.43 -1.09 -6.12
CA VAL A 100 14.07 -0.48 -7.39
C VAL A 100 12.92 -1.26 -7.97
N TYR A 101 11.87 -0.56 -8.32
CA TYR A 101 10.64 -1.10 -8.85
C TYR A 101 10.48 -0.76 -10.33
N LYS A 102 9.76 -1.61 -11.06
CA LYS A 102 9.19 -1.23 -12.35
C LYS A 102 8.07 -0.22 -12.07
N PRO A 103 8.09 0.99 -12.67
CA PRO A 103 7.02 1.96 -12.47
C PRO A 103 5.63 1.36 -12.76
N ALA A 104 4.63 1.75 -11.97
CA ALA A 104 3.24 1.41 -12.25
C ALA A 104 2.72 2.25 -13.43
N LEU A 105 1.77 1.71 -14.18
CA LEU A 105 1.14 2.41 -15.30
C LEU A 105 -0.34 2.62 -15.06
N LEU A 106 -0.80 3.85 -15.33
CA LEU A 106 -2.21 4.21 -15.41
C LEU A 106 -2.44 4.96 -16.72
N ASN A 107 -3.35 4.48 -17.55
CA ASN A 107 -3.64 4.97 -18.89
C ASN A 107 -2.37 5.13 -19.74
N GLY A 108 -1.46 4.17 -19.64
CA GLY A 108 -0.17 4.18 -20.35
C GLY A 108 0.87 5.19 -19.84
N LYS A 109 0.58 5.93 -18.76
CA LYS A 109 1.52 6.87 -18.12
C LYS A 109 2.07 6.27 -16.83
N THR A 110 3.34 6.53 -16.54
CA THR A 110 3.93 6.17 -15.25
C THR A 110 3.31 7.02 -14.15
N VAL A 111 2.98 6.38 -13.03
CA VAL A 111 2.34 7.05 -11.88
C VAL A 111 2.99 6.64 -10.56
N LYS A 112 2.83 7.48 -9.54
CA LYS A 112 3.22 7.12 -8.17
C LYS A 112 2.21 6.16 -7.56
N VAL A 113 2.68 5.16 -6.82
CA VAL A 113 1.78 4.20 -6.15
C VAL A 113 2.17 3.92 -4.70
N TYR A 114 1.17 3.73 -3.85
CA TYR A 114 1.35 3.25 -2.49
C TYR A 114 1.62 1.76 -2.48
N ARG A 115 2.57 1.33 -1.65
CA ARG A 115 2.95 -0.08 -1.47
C ARG A 115 3.16 -0.39 0.00
N GLU A 116 2.69 -1.55 0.41
CA GLU A 116 3.06 -2.16 1.68
C GLU A 116 3.94 -3.37 1.41
N GLU A 117 4.97 -3.55 2.24
CA GLU A 117 5.88 -4.69 2.18
C GLU A 117 6.15 -5.21 3.59
N THR A 118 6.23 -6.53 3.73
CA THR A 118 6.61 -7.18 4.98
C THR A 118 7.94 -7.88 4.80
N LEU A 119 8.90 -7.57 5.67
CA LEU A 119 10.19 -8.25 5.74
C LEU A 119 10.25 -9.13 6.97
N GLU A 120 10.62 -10.39 6.78
CA GLU A 120 10.86 -11.34 7.87
C GLU A 120 12.36 -11.42 8.19
N PHE A 121 12.68 -11.53 9.46
CA PHE A 121 14.01 -11.75 10.00
C PHE A 121 14.01 -13.10 10.71
N LYS A 122 14.69 -14.08 10.10
CA LYS A 122 14.84 -15.45 10.61
C LYS A 122 16.31 -15.85 10.55
N ILE A 123 16.71 -16.76 11.45
CA ILE A 123 18.08 -17.28 11.55
C ILE A 123 18.16 -18.69 10.96
#